data_AF-G5IXN8-F1
#
_entry.id   AF-G5IXN8-F1
#
_cell.length_a   1.000
_cell.length_b   1.000
_cell.length_c   1.000
_cell.angle_alpha   90.00
_cell.angle_beta   90.00
_cell.angle_gamma   90.00
#
_symmetry.space_group_name_H-M   'P 1'
#
loop_
_entity.id
_entity.type
_entity.pdbx_description
1 polymer ?
#
loop_
_entity_poly.entity_id
_entity_poly.type
_entity_poly.pdbx_seq_one_letter_code
_entity_poly.pdbx_strand_id
1 'polypeptide(L)'
;MQQAEIANFEELSQVSGVSQWQLNRLLTGLLPKLSIIDILKLSKVLNISLEGLLLEFETAQPLREDWKITNQENFGDVNTDTESLQKEYKQLQQKLDQQQETSHKEFQSASIAALESWLLQWPTAAIIAKKKS
;
A
#
# COMPACT_ATOMS: atom_id res chain seq x y z
N MET A 1 11.32 -28.73 -8.68
CA MET A 1 12.40 -29.65 -8.21
C MET A 1 13.34 -30.03 -9.33
N GLN A 2 12.86 -30.55 -10.48
CA GLN A 2 13.73 -30.92 -11.62
C GLN A 2 14.61 -29.77 -12.12
N GLN A 3 14.08 -28.53 -12.15
CA GLN A 3 14.83 -27.33 -12.53
C GLN A 3 15.90 -26.90 -11.53
N ALA A 4 15.85 -27.39 -10.29
CA ALA A 4 16.75 -27.03 -9.20
C ALA A 4 17.74 -28.17 -8.85
N GLU A 5 17.80 -29.22 -9.67
CA GLU A 5 18.65 -30.41 -9.47
C GLU A 5 18.43 -31.14 -8.12
N ILE A 6 17.29 -30.93 -7.46
CA ILE A 6 16.98 -31.57 -6.19
C ILE A 6 16.40 -32.96 -6.45
N ALA A 7 17.10 -33.99 -5.96
CA ALA A 7 16.80 -35.38 -6.27
C ALA A 7 15.61 -35.92 -5.47
N ASN A 8 15.42 -35.44 -4.23
CA ASN A 8 14.36 -35.93 -3.36
C ASN A 8 13.82 -34.88 -2.39
N PHE A 9 12.69 -35.21 -1.76
CA PHE A 9 11.96 -34.30 -0.87
C PHE A 9 12.67 -34.06 0.47
N GLU A 10 13.50 -35.01 0.88
CA GLU A 10 14.30 -34.91 2.10
C GLU A 10 15.42 -33.87 1.93
N GLU A 11 16.09 -33.89 0.79
CA GLU A 11 17.06 -32.89 0.35
C GLU A 11 16.41 -31.51 0.23
N LEU A 12 15.20 -31.43 -0.35
CA LEU A 12 14.45 -30.16 -0.38
C LEU A 12 14.17 -29.64 1.03
N SER A 13 13.78 -30.50 1.96
CA SER A 13 13.52 -30.13 3.36
C SER A 13 14.78 -29.59 4.04
N GLN A 14 15.92 -30.26 3.84
CA GLN A 14 17.20 -29.85 4.41
C GLN A 14 17.68 -28.52 3.84
N VAL A 15 17.60 -28.33 2.52
CA VAL A 15 18.11 -27.13 1.84
C VAL A 15 17.19 -25.92 2.06
N SER A 16 15.87 -26.12 2.10
CA SER A 16 14.90 -25.05 2.32
C SER A 16 14.64 -24.74 3.79
N GLY A 17 14.99 -25.65 4.70
CA GLY A 17 14.64 -25.53 6.11
C GLY A 17 13.12 -25.58 6.38
N VAL A 18 12.33 -26.08 5.41
CA VAL A 18 10.90 -26.34 5.55
C VAL A 18 10.71 -27.79 5.97
N SER A 19 9.89 -28.05 6.98
CA SER A 19 9.71 -29.43 7.46
C SER A 19 9.09 -30.33 6.39
N GLN A 20 9.49 -31.61 6.40
CA GLN A 20 8.91 -32.62 5.50
C GLN A 20 7.38 -32.69 5.62
N TRP A 21 6.82 -32.47 6.81
CA TRP A 21 5.37 -32.44 7.03
C TRP A 21 4.70 -31.27 6.29
N GLN A 22 5.29 -30.07 6.33
CA GLN A 22 4.81 -28.90 5.58
C GLN A 22 4.95 -29.11 4.07
N LEU A 23 6.05 -29.70 3.64
CA LEU A 23 6.27 -30.05 2.25
C LEU A 23 5.25 -31.10 1.76
N ASN A 24 4.91 -32.12 2.57
CA ASN A 24 3.90 -33.11 2.19
C ASN A 24 2.48 -32.49 2.14
N ARG A 25 2.26 -31.48 2.99
CA ARG A 25 1.06 -30.63 2.96
C ARG A 25 0.96 -29.80 1.67
N LEU A 26 2.09 -29.35 1.11
CA LEU A 26 2.14 -28.71 -0.21
C LEU A 26 1.64 -29.66 -1.31
N LEU A 27 2.14 -30.90 -1.33
CA LEU A 27 1.77 -31.91 -2.32
C LEU A 27 0.29 -32.32 -2.27
N THR A 28 -0.33 -32.19 -1.11
CA THR A 28 -1.77 -32.50 -0.93
C THR A 28 -2.69 -31.34 -1.33
N GLY A 29 -2.15 -30.30 -1.98
CA GLY A 29 -2.93 -29.15 -2.46
C GLY A 29 -3.29 -28.15 -1.36
N LEU A 30 -2.66 -28.25 -0.18
CA LEU A 30 -2.91 -27.36 0.95
C LEU A 30 -1.89 -26.21 1.00
N LEU A 31 -1.49 -25.70 -0.16
CA LEU A 31 -0.63 -24.52 -0.31
C LEU A 31 -1.13 -23.30 0.49
N PRO A 32 -2.46 -23.01 0.55
CA PRO A 32 -2.98 -21.87 1.33
C PRO A 32 -2.76 -21.99 2.85
N LYS A 33 -2.41 -23.17 3.36
CA LYS A 33 -2.18 -23.42 4.79
C LYS A 33 -0.69 -23.38 5.17
N LEU A 34 0.20 -23.06 4.23
CA LEU A 34 1.61 -22.82 4.48
C LEU A 34 1.87 -21.35 4.82
N SER A 35 2.92 -21.12 5.60
CA SER A 35 3.36 -19.75 5.86
C SER A 35 3.97 -19.16 4.59
N ILE A 36 3.75 -17.87 4.34
CA ILE A 36 4.37 -17.16 3.21
C ILE A 36 5.90 -17.24 3.24
N ILE A 37 6.46 -17.32 4.46
CA ILE A 37 7.90 -17.46 4.69
C ILE A 37 8.41 -18.80 4.15
N ASP A 38 7.67 -19.89 4.38
CA ASP A 38 8.06 -21.21 3.88
C ASP A 38 7.93 -21.29 2.35
N ILE A 39 6.91 -20.66 1.77
CA ILE A 39 6.75 -20.55 0.32
C ILE A 39 7.92 -19.76 -0.30
N LEU A 40 8.36 -18.68 0.36
CA LEU A 40 9.48 -17.85 -0.10
C LEU A 40 10.83 -18.57 0.04
N LYS A 41 11.03 -19.36 1.09
CA LYS A 41 12.21 -20.24 1.20
C LYS A 41 12.26 -21.25 0.06
N LEU A 42 11.10 -21.83 -0.29
CA LEU A 42 11.01 -22.76 -1.40
C LEU A 42 11.24 -22.09 -2.76
N SER A 43 10.70 -20.90 -3.00
CA SER A 43 10.94 -20.17 -4.25
C SER A 43 12.43 -19.85 -4.44
N LYS A 44 13.11 -19.44 -3.36
CA LYS A 44 14.54 -19.17 -3.35
C LYS A 44 15.38 -20.41 -3.65
N VAL A 45 15.06 -21.55 -3.02
CA VAL A 45 15.79 -22.81 -3.22
C VAL A 45 15.54 -23.40 -4.60
N LEU A 46 14.31 -23.29 -5.09
CA LEU A 46 13.93 -23.78 -6.40
C LEU A 46 14.36 -22.85 -7.54
N ASN A 47 14.88 -21.66 -7.22
CA ASN A 47 15.27 -20.61 -8.15
C ASN A 47 14.14 -20.20 -9.12
N ILE A 48 12.92 -20.12 -8.59
CA ILE A 48 11.71 -19.69 -9.31
C ILE A 48 11.17 -18.43 -8.62
N SER A 49 10.61 -17.49 -9.39
CA SER A 49 9.92 -16.36 -8.79
C SER A 49 8.74 -16.85 -7.93
N LEU A 50 8.39 -16.10 -6.89
CA LEU A 50 7.24 -16.45 -6.06
C LEU A 50 5.96 -16.58 -6.91
N GLU A 51 5.79 -15.66 -7.85
CA GLU A 51 4.69 -15.67 -8.81
C GLU A 51 4.71 -16.92 -9.70
N GLY A 52 5.86 -17.28 -10.27
CA GLY A 52 5.99 -18.47 -11.11
C GLY A 52 5.75 -19.77 -10.35
N LEU A 53 6.17 -19.82 -9.07
CA LEU A 53 5.88 -20.95 -8.20
C LEU A 53 4.37 -21.05 -7.94
N LEU A 54 3.71 -19.93 -7.62
CA LEU A 54 2.26 -19.92 -7.40
C LEU A 54 1.47 -20.32 -8.65
N LEU A 55 1.94 -19.90 -9.83
CA LEU A 55 1.34 -20.29 -11.12
C LEU A 55 1.44 -21.80 -11.37
N GLU A 56 2.56 -22.42 -10.99
CA GLU A 56 2.75 -23.88 -11.11
C GLU A 56 1.81 -24.66 -10.20
N PHE A 57 1.41 -24.08 -9.07
CA PHE A 57 0.43 -24.64 -8.14
C PHE A 57 -1.01 -24.18 -8.42
N GLU A 58 -1.24 -23.37 -9.45
CA GLU A 58 -2.57 -22.98 -9.90
C GLU A 58 -3.24 -24.19 -10.57
N THR A 59 -3.85 -25.05 -9.77
CA THR A 59 -4.64 -26.15 -10.29
C THR A 59 -5.96 -25.61 -10.85
N ALA A 60 -6.33 -25.98 -12.08
CA ALA A 60 -7.64 -25.69 -12.69
C ALA A 60 -8.85 -26.33 -11.96
N GLN A 61 -8.62 -26.96 -10.81
CA GLN A 61 -9.68 -27.49 -9.97
C GLN A 61 -10.21 -26.38 -9.06
N PRO A 62 -11.54 -26.26 -8.92
CA PRO A 62 -12.11 -25.47 -7.85
C PRO A 62 -11.68 -26.12 -6.53
N LEU A 63 -10.58 -25.64 -5.96
CA LEU A 63 -10.63 -25.02 -4.65
C LEU A 63 -11.87 -25.49 -3.85
N ARG A 64 -11.71 -26.56 -3.07
CA ARG A 64 -12.79 -27.30 -2.38
C ARG A 64 -13.72 -26.40 -1.53
N GLU A 65 -14.99 -26.74 -1.34
CA GLU A 65 -15.91 -25.86 -0.60
C GLU A 65 -15.56 -25.64 0.89
N ASP A 66 -14.71 -26.49 1.47
CA ASP A 66 -14.17 -26.35 2.83
C ASP A 66 -13.14 -25.22 2.98
N TRP A 67 -12.63 -24.67 1.88
CA TRP A 67 -11.98 -23.36 1.87
C TRP A 67 -12.91 -22.38 1.11
N LYS A 68 -14.15 -22.18 1.55
CA LYS A 68 -14.74 -20.85 1.34
C LYS A 68 -13.83 -19.87 2.06
N ILE A 69 -12.83 -19.31 1.37
CA ILE A 69 -12.32 -18.03 1.77
C ILE A 69 -13.59 -17.19 1.85
N THR A 70 -13.84 -16.57 2.99
CA THR A 70 -14.87 -15.54 3.13
C THR A 70 -14.73 -14.42 2.08
N ASN A 71 -13.69 -14.47 1.23
CA ASN A 71 -13.39 -13.54 0.15
C ASN A 71 -13.78 -14.06 -1.25
N GLN A 72 -14.45 -15.21 -1.40
CA GLN A 72 -14.97 -15.64 -2.71
C GLN A 72 -16.27 -14.93 -3.14
N GLU A 73 -16.80 -14.00 -2.34
CA GLU A 73 -17.71 -12.96 -2.85
C GLU A 73 -16.95 -11.74 -3.42
N ASN A 74 -15.64 -11.61 -3.19
CA ASN A 74 -14.86 -10.41 -3.54
C ASN A 74 -13.79 -10.61 -4.63
N PHE A 75 -13.63 -11.80 -5.21
CA PHE A 75 -12.81 -11.96 -6.44
C PHE A 75 -13.52 -11.45 -7.71
N GLY A 76 -14.72 -10.86 -7.57
CA GLY A 76 -15.34 -10.01 -8.58
C GLY A 76 -15.08 -8.51 -8.39
N ASP A 77 -14.44 -8.08 -7.29
CA ASP A 77 -14.50 -6.69 -6.84
C ASP A 77 -13.13 -6.07 -6.45
N VAL A 78 -12.02 -6.79 -6.59
CA VAL A 78 -10.68 -6.21 -6.32
C VAL A 78 -10.38 -5.02 -7.25
N ASN A 79 -10.95 -5.00 -8.47
CA ASN A 79 -10.82 -3.87 -9.37
C ASN A 79 -11.64 -2.65 -8.91
N THR A 80 -12.84 -2.84 -8.33
CA THR A 80 -13.67 -1.70 -7.93
C THR A 80 -13.16 -1.04 -6.65
N ASP A 81 -12.61 -1.82 -5.72
CA ASP A 81 -11.96 -1.30 -4.51
C ASP A 81 -10.71 -0.49 -4.85
N THR A 82 -9.95 -0.93 -5.87
CA THR A 82 -8.78 -0.18 -6.33
C THR A 82 -9.21 1.10 -7.06
N GLU A 83 -10.28 1.04 -7.86
CA GLU A 83 -10.83 2.22 -8.55
C GLU A 83 -11.49 3.22 -7.59
N SER A 84 -12.17 2.76 -6.55
CA SER A 84 -12.77 3.61 -5.52
C SER A 84 -11.69 4.28 -4.69
N LEU A 85 -10.66 3.54 -4.27
CA LEU A 85 -9.51 4.09 -3.54
C LEU A 85 -8.73 5.11 -4.38
N GLN A 86 -8.55 4.88 -5.68
CA GLN A 86 -7.95 5.87 -6.59
C GLN A 86 -8.80 7.14 -6.73
N LYS A 87 -10.13 7.02 -6.79
CA LYS A 87 -11.03 8.17 -6.83
C LYS A 87 -10.97 8.97 -5.54
N GLU A 88 -10.98 8.30 -4.38
CA GLU A 88 -10.85 8.96 -3.08
C GLU A 88 -9.51 9.68 -2.95
N TYR A 89 -8.41 9.04 -3.35
CA TYR A 89 -7.09 9.66 -3.37
C TYR A 89 -7.07 10.91 -4.24
N LYS A 90 -7.63 10.85 -5.45
CA LYS A 90 -7.71 12.01 -6.37
C LYS A 90 -8.56 13.14 -5.79
N GLN A 91 -9.69 12.82 -5.16
CA GLN A 91 -10.53 13.81 -4.49
C GLN A 91 -9.81 14.45 -3.31
N LEU A 92 -9.04 13.68 -2.54
CA LEU A 92 -8.26 14.19 -1.41
C LEU A 92 -7.14 15.12 -1.88
N GLN A 93 -6.46 14.76 -2.97
CA GLN A 93 -5.44 15.61 -3.60
C GLN A 93 -6.06 16.95 -4.05
N GLN A 94 -7.20 16.91 -4.73
CA GLN A 94 -7.89 18.12 -5.16
C GLN A 94 -8.32 19.02 -3.98
N LYS A 95 -8.76 18.42 -2.86
CA LYS A 95 -9.10 19.19 -1.65
C LYS A 95 -7.89 19.88 -1.05
N LEU A 96 -6.72 19.22 -1.04
CA LEU A 96 -5.47 19.83 -0.56
C LEU A 96 -5.04 21.00 -1.43
N ASP A 97 -5.09 20.84 -2.75
CA ASP A 97 -4.74 21.91 -3.70
C ASP A 97 -5.66 23.12 -3.52
N GLN A 98 -6.98 22.88 -3.36
CA GLN A 98 -7.96 23.93 -3.13
C GLN A 98 -7.79 24.63 -1.76
N GLN A 99 -7.44 23.87 -0.72
CA GLN A 99 -7.14 24.43 0.60
C GLN A 99 -5.90 25.32 0.56
N GLN A 100 -4.85 24.89 -0.13
CA GLN A 100 -3.62 25.67 -0.28
C GLN A 100 -3.88 26.98 -1.03
N GLU A 101 -4.65 26.95 -2.12
CA GLU A 101 -4.99 28.16 -2.87
C GLU A 101 -5.85 29.14 -2.04
N THR A 102 -6.79 28.60 -1.25
CA THR A 102 -7.64 29.40 -0.36
C THR A 102 -6.82 30.05 0.75
N SER A 103 -5.97 29.28 1.44
CA SER A 103 -5.10 29.82 2.48
C SER A 103 -4.12 30.86 1.94
N HIS A 104 -3.62 30.70 0.72
CA HIS A 104 -2.76 31.71 0.10
C HIS A 104 -3.52 33.02 -0.19
N LYS A 105 -4.74 32.95 -0.71
CA LYS A 105 -5.60 34.13 -0.93
C LYS A 105 -5.97 34.82 0.37
N GLU A 106 -6.30 34.06 1.41
CA GLU A 106 -6.58 34.59 2.76
C GLU A 106 -5.36 35.24 3.39
N PHE A 107 -4.18 34.65 3.24
CA PHE A 107 -2.94 35.26 3.71
C PHE A 107 -2.63 36.56 2.96
N GLN A 108 -2.80 36.59 1.64
CA GLN A 108 -2.61 37.80 0.84
C GLN A 108 -3.58 38.91 1.26
N SER A 109 -4.87 38.60 1.42
CA SER A 109 -5.87 39.59 1.83
C SER A 109 -5.64 40.08 3.26
N ALA A 110 -5.30 39.19 4.19
CA ALA A 110 -4.96 39.55 5.56
C ALA A 110 -3.70 40.42 5.64
N SER A 111 -2.69 40.13 4.81
CA SER A 111 -1.47 40.91 4.72
C SER A 111 -1.74 42.31 4.16
N ILE A 112 -2.54 42.43 3.09
CA ILE A 112 -2.95 43.72 2.53
C ILE A 112 -3.73 44.52 3.58
N ALA A 113 -4.72 43.92 4.25
CA ALA A 113 -5.51 44.59 5.28
C ALA A 113 -4.65 45.03 6.49
N ALA A 114 -3.68 44.22 6.89
CA ALA A 114 -2.74 44.58 7.96
C ALA A 114 -1.85 45.75 7.54
N LEU A 115 -1.32 45.73 6.31
CA LEU A 115 -0.50 46.81 5.76
C LEU A 115 -1.31 48.10 5.58
N GLU A 116 -2.56 48.04 5.11
CA GLU A 116 -3.45 49.20 5.00
C GLU A 116 -3.76 49.81 6.37
N SER A 117 -4.10 48.97 7.36
CA SER A 117 -4.34 49.43 8.74
C SER A 117 -3.12 50.12 9.33
N TRP A 118 -1.92 49.57 9.11
CA TRP A 118 -0.67 50.20 9.54
C TRP A 118 -0.43 51.51 8.80
N LEU A 119 -0.56 51.55 7.48
CA LEU A 119 -0.35 52.75 6.68
C LEU A 119 -1.31 53.90 7.08
N LEU A 120 -2.56 53.58 7.41
CA LEU A 120 -3.56 54.54 7.90
C LEU A 120 -3.22 55.11 9.28
N GLN A 121 -2.57 54.33 10.15
CA GLN A 121 -2.25 54.75 11.52
C GLN A 121 -0.89 55.44 11.65
N TRP A 122 0.03 55.21 10.71
CA TRP A 122 1.35 55.84 10.67
C TRP A 122 1.37 57.38 10.68
N PRO A 123 0.54 58.11 9.91
CA PRO A 123 0.55 59.58 9.96
C PRO A 123 0.08 60.10 11.32
N THR A 124 -0.90 59.44 11.95
CA THR A 124 -1.42 59.80 13.27
C THR A 124 -0.37 59.59 14.35
N ALA A 125 0.37 58.47 14.30
CA ALA A 125 1.48 58.20 15.21
C ALA A 125 2.64 59.20 15.02
N ALA A 126 2.97 59.57 13.78
CA ALA A 126 3.99 60.58 13.49
C ALA A 126 3.62 61.98 14.00
N ILE A 127 2.35 62.39 13.85
CA ILE A 127 1.85 63.66 14.37
C ILE A 127 1.86 63.68 15.91
N ILE A 128 1.46 62.57 16.55
CA ILE A 128 1.49 62.44 18.01
C ILE A 128 2.94 62.45 18.54
N ALA A 129 3.87 61.79 17.84
CA ALA A 129 5.30 61.79 18.19
C ALA A 129 5.91 63.19 18.05
N LYS A 130 5.60 63.91 16.96
CA LYS A 130 6.08 65.29 16.73
C LYS A 130 5.47 66.31 17.71
N LYS A 131 4.27 66.03 18.24
CA LYS A 131 3.63 66.86 19.28
C LYS A 131 4.17 66.59 20.70
N LYS A 132 4.90 65.49 20.89
CA LYS A 132 5.51 65.09 22.18
C LYS A 132 7.03 65.33 22.26
N SER A 133 7.66 65.93 21.25
CA SER A 133 9.04 66.49 21.32
C SER A 133 9.00 67.99 21.44
#